data_AF-A0A7K3GDA3-F1
#
_entry.id   AF-A0A7K3GDA3-F1
#
_cell.length_a   1.000
_cell.length_b   1.000
_cell.length_c   1.000
_cell.angle_alpha   90.00
_cell.angle_beta   90.00
_cell.angle_gamma   90.00
#
_symmetry.space_group_name_H-M   'P 1'
#
loop_
_entity.id
_entity.type
_entity.pdbx_description
1 polymer ?
#
loop_
_entity_poly.entity_id
_entity_poly.type
_entity_poly.pdbx_seq_one_letter_code
_entity_poly.pdbx_strand_id
1 'polypeptide(L)'
;RFGNRLHLLPACTDAFLLDVRLASVRAREAALERALRPVEADYDIIVIDCPPSLGLSMDAASYYGRRRDNETTGNSGVLIVVQAEDSSADAYGLLTSQIEDMRGDLALDIDYLGL
;
A
#
# COMPACT_ATOMS: atom_id res chain seq x y z
N ARG A 1 -19.42 18.80 3.71
CA ARG A 1 -18.96 18.04 2.51
C ARG A 1 -17.64 18.68 2.08
N PHE A 2 -16.59 17.91 1.77
CA PHE A 2 -15.17 18.33 1.65
C PHE A 2 -14.83 19.37 0.54
N GLY A 3 -15.79 20.14 0.03
CA GLY A 3 -15.56 21.22 -0.93
C GLY A 3 -14.99 20.75 -2.27
N ASN A 4 -15.38 19.56 -2.75
CA ASN A 4 -14.83 18.90 -3.95
C ASN A 4 -13.32 18.59 -3.88
N ARG A 5 -12.73 18.54 -2.68
CA ARG A 5 -11.31 18.21 -2.46
C ARG A 5 -11.08 16.77 -2.00
N LEU A 6 -12.14 15.96 -1.98
CA LEU A 6 -12.08 14.54 -1.67
C LEU A 6 -12.75 13.79 -2.79
N HIS A 7 -11.96 13.01 -3.52
CA HIS A 7 -12.45 12.01 -4.45
C HIS A 7 -12.25 10.64 -3.84
N LEU A 8 -13.19 9.73 -4.12
CA LEU A 8 -13.14 8.36 -3.66
C LEU A 8 -13.27 7.46 -4.87
N LEU A 9 -12.25 6.62 -5.09
CA LEU A 9 -12.38 5.47 -5.96
C LEU A 9 -13.10 4.37 -5.15
N PRO A 10 -14.36 4.02 -5.47
CA PRO A 10 -15.08 3.02 -4.69
C PRO A 10 -14.45 1.64 -4.86
N ALA A 11 -14.44 0.86 -3.79
CA ALA A 11 -14.09 -0.55 -3.86
C ALA A 11 -15.11 -1.31 -4.74
N CYS A 12 -14.67 -2.44 -5.29
CA CYS A 12 -15.49 -3.33 -6.09
C CYS A 12 -15.79 -4.61 -5.29
N THR A 13 -16.99 -5.17 -5.46
CA THR A 13 -17.35 -6.46 -4.84
C THR A 13 -16.42 -7.59 -5.26
N ASP A 14 -15.83 -7.52 -6.45
CA ASP A 14 -14.91 -8.53 -6.98
C ASP A 14 -13.47 -8.35 -6.48
N ALA A 15 -13.21 -7.41 -5.55
CA ALA A 15 -11.89 -7.17 -5.00
C ALA A 15 -11.30 -8.41 -4.29
N PHE A 16 -12.12 -9.35 -3.83
CA PHE A 16 -11.64 -10.64 -3.29
C PHE A 16 -10.88 -11.48 -4.32
N LEU A 17 -11.05 -11.23 -5.62
CA LEU A 17 -10.30 -11.88 -6.69
C LEU A 17 -8.99 -11.17 -7.03
N LEU A 18 -8.69 -10.03 -6.40
CA LEU A 18 -7.57 -9.17 -6.78
C LEU A 18 -6.24 -9.92 -6.72
N ASP A 19 -5.98 -10.67 -5.64
CA ASP A 19 -4.74 -11.46 -5.51
C ASP A 19 -4.60 -12.50 -6.62
N VAL A 20 -5.69 -13.21 -6.96
CA VAL A 20 -5.70 -14.19 -8.05
C VAL A 20 -5.41 -13.51 -9.39
N ARG A 21 -5.94 -12.31 -9.62
CA ARG A 21 -5.66 -11.53 -10.83
C ARG A 21 -4.20 -11.08 -10.86
N LEU A 22 -3.70 -10.53 -9.75
CA LEU A 22 -2.32 -10.04 -9.62
C LEU A 22 -1.29 -11.16 -9.80
N ALA A 23 -1.59 -12.40 -9.42
CA ALA A 23 -0.70 -13.54 -9.62
C ALA A 23 -0.33 -13.77 -11.11
N SER A 24 -1.21 -13.36 -12.04
CA SER A 24 -0.99 -13.46 -13.49
C SER A 24 -0.30 -12.23 -14.10
N VAL A 25 -0.10 -11.16 -13.33
CA VAL A 25 0.45 -9.89 -13.79
C VAL A 25 1.98 -9.91 -13.67
N ARG A 26 2.67 -9.49 -14.73
CA ARG A 26 4.12 -9.25 -14.68
C ARG A 26 4.40 -7.97 -13.90
N ALA A 27 5.42 -7.98 -13.02
CA ALA A 27 5.72 -6.86 -12.11
C ALA A 27 4.44 -6.42 -11.37
N ARG A 28 3.80 -7.39 -10.73
CA ARG A 28 2.51 -7.25 -10.03
C ARG A 28 2.59 -6.31 -8.85
N GLU A 29 3.76 -6.20 -8.23
CA GLU A 29 4.06 -5.27 -7.15
C GLU A 29 3.87 -3.82 -7.66
N ALA A 30 4.32 -3.52 -8.88
CA ALA A 30 4.10 -2.24 -9.55
C ALA A 30 2.71 -2.10 -10.20
N ALA A 31 1.77 -3.01 -9.98
CA ALA A 31 0.47 -2.98 -10.65
C ALA A 31 -0.38 -1.77 -10.25
N LEU A 32 -0.42 -1.44 -8.96
CA LEU A 32 -1.18 -0.30 -8.46
C LEU A 32 -0.59 1.02 -8.97
N GLU A 33 0.74 1.17 -8.95
CA GLU A 33 1.43 2.34 -9.50
C GLU A 33 1.08 2.55 -10.99
N ARG A 34 1.12 1.50 -11.80
CA ARG A 34 0.74 1.61 -13.22
C ARG A 34 -0.72 2.00 -13.42
N ALA A 35 -1.61 1.56 -12.52
CA ALA A 35 -3.03 1.88 -12.59
C ALA A 35 -3.32 3.32 -12.18
N LEU A 36 -2.61 3.85 -11.18
CA LEU A 36 -2.80 5.21 -10.65
C LEU A 36 -2.02 6.29 -11.41
N ARG A 37 -0.95 5.93 -12.12
CA ARG A 37 -0.12 6.87 -12.90
C ARG A 37 -0.89 7.92 -13.72
N PRO A 38 -2.01 7.62 -14.41
CA PRO A 38 -2.73 8.62 -15.21
C PRO A 38 -3.37 9.74 -14.39
N VAL A 39 -3.62 9.52 -13.10
CA VAL A 39 -4.33 10.47 -12.22
C VAL A 39 -3.48 10.94 -11.03
N GLU A 40 -2.31 10.35 -10.82
CA GLU A 40 -1.47 10.63 -9.65
C GLU A 40 -1.12 12.11 -9.50
N ALA A 41 -0.82 12.80 -10.61
CA ALA A 41 -0.47 14.22 -10.60
C ALA A 41 -1.65 15.16 -10.26
N ASP A 42 -2.89 14.66 -10.23
CA ASP A 42 -4.09 15.45 -9.94
C ASP A 42 -4.39 15.53 -8.44
N TYR A 43 -3.62 14.83 -7.59
CA TYR A 43 -3.85 14.74 -6.15
C TYR A 43 -2.62 15.14 -5.35
N ASP A 44 -2.83 15.98 -4.33
CA ASP A 44 -1.78 16.31 -3.36
C ASP A 44 -1.45 15.12 -2.45
N ILE A 45 -2.45 14.28 -2.15
CA ILE A 45 -2.37 13.13 -1.24
C ILE A 45 -3.24 12.00 -1.80
N ILE A 46 -2.68 10.80 -1.81
CA ILE A 46 -3.40 9.55 -2.12
C ILE A 46 -3.32 8.64 -0.89
N VAL A 47 -4.49 8.24 -0.38
CA VAL A 47 -4.61 7.27 0.72
C VAL A 47 -5.08 5.95 0.13
N ILE A 48 -4.32 4.89 0.36
CA ILE A 48 -4.67 3.52 -0.06
C ILE A 48 -5.16 2.75 1.16
N ASP A 49 -6.45 2.43 1.16
CA ASP A 49 -7.03 1.51 2.14
C ASP A 49 -6.84 0.07 1.66
N CYS A 50 -6.05 -0.71 2.40
CA CYS A 50 -5.68 -2.08 2.04
C CYS A 50 -6.53 -3.08 2.81
N PRO A 51 -6.92 -4.21 2.19
CA PRO A 51 -7.57 -5.29 2.93
C PRO A 51 -6.63 -5.85 4.01
N PRO A 52 -7.17 -6.47 5.08
CA PRO A 52 -6.36 -7.02 6.18
C PRO A 52 -5.52 -8.25 5.79
N SER A 53 -5.59 -8.70 4.53
CA SER A 53 -4.87 -9.86 4.01
C SER A 53 -3.43 -9.52 3.65
N LEU A 54 -2.49 -10.37 4.08
CA LEU A 54 -1.06 -10.31 3.72
C LEU A 54 -0.79 -10.93 2.32
N GLY A 55 -1.59 -10.52 1.32
CA GLY A 55 -1.55 -11.03 -0.05
C GLY A 55 -0.85 -10.09 -1.04
N LEU A 56 -0.96 -10.40 -2.33
CA LEU A 56 -0.34 -9.62 -3.42
C LEU A 56 -0.90 -8.20 -3.52
N SER A 57 -2.13 -7.97 -3.07
CA SER A 57 -2.72 -6.64 -2.99
C SER A 57 -2.05 -5.75 -1.94
N MET A 58 -1.64 -6.34 -0.81
CA MET A 58 -0.85 -5.62 0.20
C MET A 58 0.51 -5.25 -0.37
N ASP A 59 1.17 -6.21 -1.02
CA ASP A 59 2.45 -5.98 -1.70
C ASP A 59 2.38 -4.84 -2.71
N ALA A 60 1.34 -4.82 -3.55
CA ALA A 60 1.16 -3.76 -4.54
C ALA A 60 0.90 -2.38 -3.92
N ALA A 61 0.23 -2.34 -2.76
CA ALA A 61 -0.01 -1.10 -2.04
C ALA A 61 1.24 -0.59 -1.32
N SER A 62 1.96 -1.45 -0.62
CA SER A 62 3.25 -1.12 0.01
C SER A 62 4.28 -0.67 -1.04
N TYR A 63 4.32 -1.34 -2.19
CA TYR A 63 5.14 -0.92 -3.32
C TYR A 63 4.76 0.48 -3.80
N TYR A 64 3.46 0.77 -3.96
CA TYR A 64 3.01 2.10 -4.37
C TYR A 64 3.34 3.19 -3.35
N GLY A 65 3.16 2.90 -2.06
CA GLY A 65 3.44 3.82 -0.95
C GLY A 65 4.92 3.98 -0.61
N ARG A 66 5.82 3.26 -1.28
CA ARG A 66 7.28 3.43 -1.09
C ARG A 66 7.70 4.88 -1.35
N ARG A 67 8.73 5.33 -0.65
CA ARG A 67 9.39 6.61 -0.92
C ARG A 67 10.14 6.55 -2.25
N ARG A 68 9.96 7.58 -3.07
CA ARG A 68 10.67 7.75 -4.35
C ARG A 68 11.97 8.53 -4.16
N ASP A 69 12.90 8.39 -5.09
CA ASP A 69 14.23 9.03 -5.04
C ASP A 69 14.16 10.57 -4.90
N ASN A 70 13.09 11.18 -5.41
CA ASN A 70 12.86 12.62 -5.38
C ASN A 70 12.00 13.09 -4.19
N GLU A 71 11.68 12.21 -3.24
CA GLU A 71 10.85 12.49 -2.07
C GLU A 71 11.68 12.54 -0.78
N THR A 72 11.30 13.45 0.12
CA THR A 72 11.86 13.49 1.47
C THR A 72 11.30 12.36 2.33
N THR A 73 12.10 11.90 3.30
CA THR A 73 11.67 10.91 4.29
C THR A 73 10.35 11.32 4.96
N GLY A 74 9.41 10.39 5.01
CA GLY A 74 8.08 10.58 5.62
C GLY A 74 7.02 11.19 4.71
N ASN A 75 7.31 11.53 3.45
CA ASN A 75 6.28 11.99 2.50
C ASN A 75 5.39 10.85 2.01
N SER A 76 5.97 9.68 1.78
CA SER A 76 5.31 8.46 1.32
C SER A 76 5.73 7.33 2.23
N GLY A 77 4.79 6.48 2.60
CA GLY A 77 5.09 5.34 3.44
C GLY A 77 3.84 4.59 3.88
N VAL A 78 4.04 3.71 4.85
CA VAL A 78 2.97 2.93 5.46
C VAL A 78 2.58 3.53 6.81
N LEU A 79 1.28 3.59 7.08
CA LEU A 79 0.73 3.86 8.40
C LEU A 79 -0.01 2.60 8.84
N ILE A 80 0.48 1.96 9.91
CA ILE A 80 -0.08 0.70 10.39
C ILE A 80 -0.81 0.99 11.70
N VAL A 81 -2.13 0.88 11.68
CA VAL A 81 -2.96 1.04 12.87
C VAL A 81 -3.09 -0.31 13.56
N VAL A 82 -2.63 -0.40 14.81
CA VAL A 82 -2.64 -1.66 15.58
C VAL A 82 -3.54 -1.51 16.80
N GLN A 83 -4.40 -2.49 17.04
CA GLN A 83 -5.14 -2.59 18.30
C GLN A 83 -4.22 -3.12 19.39
N ALA A 84 -4.24 -2.52 20.59
CA ALA A 84 -3.35 -2.90 21.68
C ALA A 84 -3.78 -4.22 22.37
N GLU A 85 -3.63 -5.34 21.68
CA GLU A 85 -3.90 -6.71 22.14
C GLU A 85 -2.92 -7.72 21.52
N ASP A 86 -2.77 -8.89 22.15
CA ASP A 86 -1.76 -9.88 21.79
C ASP A 86 -1.90 -10.38 20.33
N SER A 87 -3.11 -10.69 19.88
CA SER A 87 -3.38 -11.12 18.50
C SER A 87 -2.99 -10.09 17.45
N SER A 88 -3.12 -8.80 17.78
CA SER A 88 -2.75 -7.71 16.88
C SER A 88 -1.24 -7.51 16.83
N ALA A 89 -0.52 -7.79 17.92
CA ALA A 89 0.94 -7.78 17.95
C ALA A 89 1.54 -8.85 17.02
N ASP A 90 0.97 -10.06 17.03
CA ASP A 90 1.38 -11.14 16.11
C ASP A 90 1.13 -10.76 14.64
N ALA A 91 -0.05 -10.23 14.32
CA ALA A 91 -0.39 -9.78 12.97
C ALA A 91 0.52 -8.63 12.49
N TYR A 92 0.82 -7.68 13.37
CA TYR A 92 1.79 -6.62 13.10
C TYR A 92 3.19 -7.17 12.80
N GLY A 93 3.64 -8.17 13.56
CA GLY A 93 4.92 -8.86 13.32
C GLY A 93 4.99 -9.52 11.93
N LEU A 94 3.90 -10.17 11.50
CA LEU A 94 3.82 -10.77 10.17
C LEU A 94 3.89 -9.71 9.05
N LEU A 95 3.15 -8.61 9.18
CA LEU A 95 3.15 -7.52 8.19
C LEU A 95 4.52 -6.82 8.11
N THR A 96 5.15 -6.54 9.25
CA THR A 96 6.48 -5.92 9.28
C THR A 96 7.53 -6.81 8.64
N SER A 97 7.51 -8.13 8.91
CA SER A 97 8.41 -9.08 8.23
C SER A 97 8.21 -9.04 6.71
N GLN A 98 6.95 -9.05 6.23
CA GLN A 98 6.65 -8.97 4.80
C GLN A 98 7.18 -7.68 4.16
N ILE A 99 7.04 -6.54 4.84
CA ILE A 99 7.55 -5.25 4.35
C ILE A 99 9.08 -5.26 4.29
N GLU A 100 9.78 -5.78 5.31
CA GLU A 100 11.24 -5.85 5.30
C GLU A 100 11.78 -6.78 4.22
N ASP A 101 11.14 -7.94 3.99
CA ASP A 101 11.49 -8.84 2.89
C ASP A 101 11.36 -8.11 1.54
N MET A 102 10.26 -7.39 1.34
CA MET A 102 10.05 -6.60 0.13
C MET A 102 11.10 -5.49 -0.06
N ARG A 103 11.45 -4.76 1.00
CA ARG A 103 12.49 -3.73 0.97
C ARG A 103 13.83 -4.31 0.51
N GLY A 104 14.18 -5.49 1.01
CA GLY A 104 15.39 -6.21 0.63
C GLY A 104 15.37 -6.71 -0.82
N ASP A 105 14.32 -7.44 -1.19
CA ASP A 105 14.23 -8.12 -2.49
C ASP A 105 14.13 -7.15 -3.67
N LEU A 106 13.43 -6.02 -3.49
CA LEU A 106 13.17 -5.04 -4.53
C LEU A 106 14.02 -3.77 -4.40
N ALA A 107 14.91 -3.70 -3.40
CA ALA A 107 15.71 -2.52 -3.08
C ALA A 107 14.86 -1.25 -2.93
N LEU A 108 13.83 -1.32 -2.09
CA LEU A 108 12.86 -0.23 -1.88
C LEU A 108 13.07 0.47 -0.55
N ASP A 109 12.77 1.76 -0.55
CA ASP A 109 12.62 2.56 0.67
C ASP A 109 11.14 2.65 1.03
N ILE A 110 10.68 1.91 2.03
CA ILE A 110 9.32 2.02 2.57
C ILE A 110 9.43 2.63 3.97
N ASP A 111 9.02 3.90 4.09
CA ASP A 111 9.05 4.60 5.37
C ASP A 111 7.84 4.20 6.23
N TYR A 112 8.05 4.06 7.55
CA TYR A 112 6.96 3.92 8.52
C TYR A 112 6.55 5.31 9.00
N LEU A 113 5.33 5.73 8.65
CA LEU A 113 4.79 7.05 9.00
C LEU A 113 4.24 7.11 10.42
N GLY A 114 3.99 5.96 11.04
CA GLY A 114 3.53 5.85 12.42
C GLY A 114 3.21 4.41 12.83
N LEU A 115 2.95 4.27 14.14
CA LEU A 115 2.35 3.12 14.83
C LEU A 115 1.15 3.60 15.64
#